data_AF-A0A059XV08-F1
#
_entry.id   AF-A0A059XV08-F1
#
_cell.length_a   1.000
_cell.length_b   1.000
_cell.length_c   1.000
_cell.angle_alpha   90.00
_cell.angle_beta   90.00
_cell.angle_gamma   90.00
#
_symmetry.space_group_name_H-M   'P 1'
#
loop_
_entity.id
_entity.type
_entity.pdbx_description
1 polymer ?
#
loop_
_entity_poly.entity_id
_entity_poly.type
_entity_poly.pdbx_seq_one_letter_code
_entity_poly.pdbx_strand_id
1 'polypeptide(L)'
;MKTKIYVLFFLSTLLVAGSIAYDMYKNSHTSWMVYQREYYKLLAKKTNKPALANSPLQIVQTWNVILNRADRCQTCHMGINIPIFKDAPEPFTAHPDLSGFMHKHPFGKFGCTVCHDGNGLATTVQSAHGFNVTLDYQPKFGPFAEASCTKCHTDLYNAGVNPPMTPYLNLAKKTINQKGCGSCHSMVQFNLHGVLAPDLSGFGSRTELGFYNVHLFEYVNGIHSEREWEWEHFKNPRRISPGVPAFKVPPTIMPNFHLTDEQTTALTTWVLGLVDPAVITIPQTYLPVERSQGRPVPIPVTKGNIGAIPDSAYKKVAFKQ
;
A
#
# COMPACT_ATOMS: atom_id res chain seq x y z
N MET A 1 -26.52 -50.63 -6.24
CA MET A 1 -25.30 -49.84 -5.99
C MET A 1 -24.90 -48.98 -7.20
N LYS A 2 -24.78 -49.55 -8.40
CA LYS A 2 -24.42 -48.82 -9.64
C LYS A 2 -25.32 -47.62 -9.99
N THR A 3 -26.65 -47.77 -9.89
CA THR A 3 -27.60 -46.66 -10.16
C THR A 3 -27.40 -45.47 -9.22
N LYS A 4 -27.07 -45.70 -7.94
CA LYS A 4 -26.79 -44.63 -6.98
C LYS A 4 -25.50 -43.87 -7.34
N ILE A 5 -24.48 -44.58 -7.84
CA ILE A 5 -23.22 -43.98 -8.31
C ILE A 5 -23.47 -43.11 -9.56
N TYR A 6 -24.26 -43.57 -10.53
CA TYR A 6 -24.59 -42.77 -11.71
C TYR A 6 -25.42 -41.53 -11.37
N VAL A 7 -26.36 -41.64 -10.43
CA VAL A 7 -27.14 -40.49 -9.94
C VAL A 7 -26.23 -39.49 -9.23
N LEU A 8 -25.32 -39.94 -8.36
CA LEU A 8 -24.33 -39.07 -7.70
C LEU A 8 -23.39 -38.38 -8.71
N PHE A 9 -22.93 -39.11 -9.73
CA PHE A 9 -22.10 -38.55 -10.80
C PHE A 9 -22.87 -37.49 -11.61
N PHE A 10 -24.13 -37.75 -11.95
CA PHE A 10 -24.97 -36.79 -12.66
C PHE A 10 -25.23 -35.53 -11.82
N LEU A 11 -25.59 -35.67 -10.54
CA LEU A 11 -25.82 -34.54 -9.64
C LEU A 11 -24.56 -33.71 -9.41
N SER A 12 -23.40 -34.35 -9.24
CA SER A 12 -22.11 -33.64 -9.12
C SER A 12 -21.73 -32.92 -10.41
N THR A 13 -22.00 -33.51 -11.57
CA THR A 13 -21.78 -32.86 -12.87
C THR A 13 -22.68 -31.63 -13.03
N LEU A 14 -23.96 -31.72 -12.68
CA LEU A 14 -24.88 -30.58 -12.69
C LEU A 14 -24.45 -29.48 -11.70
N LEU A 15 -23.94 -29.86 -10.53
CA LEU A 15 -23.43 -28.90 -9.55
C LEU A 15 -22.22 -28.15 -10.11
N VAL A 16 -21.24 -28.85 -10.69
CA VAL A 16 -20.07 -28.21 -11.32
C VAL A 16 -20.48 -27.33 -12.50
N ALA A 17 -21.36 -27.80 -13.37
CA ALA A 17 -21.88 -27.00 -14.48
C ALA A 17 -22.62 -25.74 -14.00
N GLY A 18 -23.42 -25.87 -12.94
CA GLY A 18 -24.11 -24.76 -12.30
C GLY A 18 -23.14 -23.74 -11.69
N SER A 19 -22.07 -24.20 -11.02
CA SER A 19 -21.02 -23.34 -10.47
C SER A 19 -20.29 -22.58 -11.57
N ILE A 20 -19.91 -23.25 -12.66
CA ILE A 20 -19.26 -22.61 -13.81
C ILE A 20 -20.19 -21.57 -14.44
N ALA A 21 -21.47 -21.90 -14.66
CA ALA A 21 -22.44 -20.97 -15.22
C ALA A 21 -22.64 -19.74 -14.31
N TYR A 22 -22.67 -19.95 -12.99
CA TYR A 22 -22.72 -18.87 -12.01
C TYR A 22 -21.48 -17.98 -12.06
N ASP A 23 -20.28 -18.55 -12.13
CA ASP A 23 -19.03 -17.80 -12.22
C ASP A 23 -18.92 -17.03 -13.54
N MET A 24 -19.36 -17.62 -14.66
CA MET A 24 -19.45 -16.93 -15.96
C MET A 24 -20.43 -15.75 -15.91
N TYR A 25 -21.59 -15.93 -15.28
CA TYR A 25 -22.56 -14.86 -15.08
C TYR A 25 -21.97 -13.74 -14.21
N LYS A 26 -21.37 -14.09 -13.07
CA LYS A 26 -20.72 -13.14 -12.18
C LYS A 26 -19.60 -12.37 -12.87
N ASN A 27 -18.76 -13.06 -13.64
CA ASN A 27 -17.63 -12.45 -14.34
C ASN A 27 -18.10 -11.52 -15.48
N SER A 28 -19.17 -11.87 -16.20
CA SER A 28 -19.74 -11.04 -17.28
C SER A 28 -20.52 -9.81 -16.78
N HIS A 29 -20.82 -9.75 -15.48
CA HIS A 29 -21.56 -8.64 -14.84
C HIS A 29 -20.74 -7.95 -13.74
N THR A 30 -19.42 -7.99 -13.86
CA THR A 30 -18.52 -7.34 -12.89
C THR A 30 -18.61 -5.82 -12.95
N SER A 31 -18.45 -5.16 -11.80
CA SER A 31 -18.68 -3.72 -11.66
C SER A 31 -17.73 -2.84 -12.48
N TRP A 32 -16.48 -3.29 -12.73
CA TRP A 32 -15.51 -2.55 -13.56
C TRP A 32 -16.02 -2.27 -14.99
N MET A 33 -16.87 -3.16 -15.54
CA MET A 33 -17.42 -2.99 -16.88
C MET A 33 -18.35 -1.77 -16.99
N VAL A 34 -18.98 -1.36 -15.88
CA VAL A 34 -19.81 -0.15 -15.84
C VAL A 34 -18.92 1.08 -15.98
N TYR A 35 -17.85 1.16 -15.18
CA TYR A 35 -16.89 2.26 -15.23
C TYR A 35 -16.25 2.42 -16.60
N GLN A 36 -15.86 1.32 -17.27
CA GLN A 36 -15.30 1.43 -18.62
C GLN A 36 -16.31 1.93 -19.66
N ARG A 37 -17.56 1.47 -19.59
CA ARG A 37 -18.63 1.96 -20.47
C ARG A 37 -18.87 3.45 -20.28
N GLU A 38 -18.89 3.92 -19.04
CA GLU A 38 -19.04 5.35 -18.72
C GLU A 38 -17.85 6.16 -19.20
N TYR A 39 -16.63 5.67 -18.97
CA TYR A 39 -15.42 6.30 -19.47
C TYR A 39 -15.44 6.42 -21.00
N TYR A 40 -15.79 5.37 -21.74
CA TYR A 40 -15.79 5.42 -23.20
C TYR A 40 -16.84 6.37 -23.77
N LYS A 41 -18.01 6.49 -23.12
CA LYS A 41 -19.00 7.53 -23.44
C LYS A 41 -18.43 8.92 -23.20
N LEU A 42 -17.73 9.12 -22.08
CA LEU A 42 -17.09 10.39 -21.75
C LEU A 42 -15.95 10.74 -22.72
N LEU A 43 -15.13 9.75 -23.10
CA LEU A 43 -14.06 9.88 -24.08
C LEU A 43 -14.62 10.26 -25.45
N ALA A 44 -15.68 9.59 -25.91
CA ALA A 44 -16.35 9.90 -27.17
C ALA A 44 -16.85 11.35 -27.20
N LYS A 45 -17.44 11.82 -26.10
CA LYS A 45 -17.90 13.21 -25.94
C LYS A 45 -16.74 14.20 -25.93
N LYS A 46 -15.67 13.95 -25.15
CA LYS A 46 -14.50 14.85 -25.04
C LYS A 46 -13.69 14.94 -26.34
N THR A 47 -13.65 13.87 -27.14
CA THR A 47 -12.87 13.81 -28.38
C THR A 47 -13.69 14.05 -29.65
N ASN A 48 -15.00 14.27 -29.53
CA ASN A 48 -15.95 14.36 -30.65
C ASN A 48 -15.90 13.14 -31.59
N LYS A 49 -15.68 11.94 -31.04
CA LYS A 49 -15.59 10.67 -31.78
C LYS A 49 -16.61 9.66 -31.25
N PRO A 50 -17.85 9.64 -31.79
CA PRO A 50 -18.92 8.79 -31.27
C PRO A 50 -18.61 7.29 -31.34
N ALA A 51 -17.78 6.87 -32.31
CA ALA A 51 -17.34 5.47 -32.45
C ALA A 51 -16.65 4.93 -31.19
N LEU A 52 -16.01 5.79 -30.38
CA LEU A 52 -15.30 5.37 -29.17
C LEU A 52 -16.24 4.89 -28.05
N ALA A 53 -17.53 5.27 -28.08
CA ALA A 53 -18.48 4.90 -27.03
C ALA A 53 -18.73 3.39 -26.94
N ASN A 54 -18.49 2.66 -28.04
CA ASN A 54 -18.66 1.21 -28.15
C ASN A 54 -17.32 0.45 -28.16
N SER A 55 -16.26 1.07 -27.64
CA SER A 55 -14.95 0.42 -27.55
C SER A 55 -15.03 -0.86 -26.71
N PRO A 56 -14.24 -1.89 -27.04
CA PRO A 56 -14.25 -3.16 -26.30
C PRO A 56 -13.81 -2.94 -24.84
N LEU A 57 -14.50 -3.62 -23.93
CA LEU A 57 -14.19 -3.60 -22.51
C LEU A 57 -13.13 -4.66 -22.23
N GLN A 58 -12.07 -4.29 -21.52
CA GLN A 58 -10.98 -5.21 -21.19
C GLN A 58 -10.34 -4.85 -19.86
N ILE A 59 -9.86 -5.85 -19.14
CA ILE A 59 -9.04 -5.62 -17.96
C ILE A 59 -7.71 -5.00 -18.40
N VAL A 60 -7.40 -3.83 -17.87
CA VAL A 60 -6.11 -3.18 -18.08
C VAL A 60 -5.22 -3.64 -16.93
N GLN A 61 -4.24 -4.49 -17.22
CA GLN A 61 -3.30 -5.00 -16.23
C GLN A 61 -1.87 -4.56 -16.52
N THR A 62 -1.25 -3.91 -15.55
CA THR A 62 0.20 -3.71 -15.50
C THR A 62 0.80 -4.71 -14.52
N TRP A 63 1.82 -5.45 -14.94
CA TRP A 63 2.55 -6.37 -14.07
C TRP A 63 3.99 -5.89 -13.90
N ASN A 64 4.30 -5.40 -12.71
CA ASN A 64 5.67 -5.05 -12.33
C ASN A 64 6.36 -6.31 -11.79
N VAL A 65 7.01 -7.05 -12.68
CA VAL A 65 7.75 -8.30 -12.34
C VAL A 65 8.79 -8.03 -11.26
N ILE A 66 9.45 -6.88 -11.36
CA ILE A 66 10.61 -6.51 -10.56
C ILE A 66 10.22 -6.31 -9.08
N LEU A 67 9.09 -5.66 -8.84
CA LEU A 67 8.54 -5.45 -7.49
C LEU A 67 7.51 -6.51 -7.10
N ASN A 68 7.25 -7.49 -7.98
CA ASN A 68 6.20 -8.50 -7.85
C ASN A 68 4.82 -7.88 -7.53
N ARG A 69 4.43 -6.84 -8.27
CA ARG A 69 3.16 -6.13 -8.08
C ARG A 69 2.29 -6.20 -9.32
N ALA A 70 1.05 -6.66 -9.15
CA ALA A 70 -0.02 -6.46 -10.11
C ALA A 70 -0.68 -5.09 -9.91
N ASP A 71 -1.18 -4.54 -11.00
CA ASP A 71 -2.04 -3.37 -11.00
C ASP A 71 -3.14 -3.54 -12.05
N ARG A 72 -4.40 -3.41 -11.61
CA ARG A 72 -5.58 -3.35 -12.47
C ARG A 72 -6.38 -2.07 -12.25
N CYS A 73 -5.80 -1.07 -11.59
CA CYS A 73 -6.50 0.16 -11.21
C CYS A 73 -6.97 0.93 -12.44
N GLN A 74 -6.18 0.93 -13.52
CA GLN A 74 -6.56 1.52 -14.81
C GLN A 74 -7.68 0.76 -15.54
N THR A 75 -8.22 -0.33 -14.97
CA THR A 75 -9.45 -0.93 -15.48
C THR A 75 -10.66 -0.03 -15.19
N CYS A 76 -10.68 0.66 -14.03
CA CYS A 76 -11.73 1.62 -13.67
C CYS A 76 -11.26 3.07 -13.82
N HIS A 77 -10.02 3.38 -13.43
CA HIS A 77 -9.42 4.72 -13.45
C HIS A 77 -8.75 5.03 -14.80
N MET A 78 -9.47 4.86 -15.90
CA MET A 78 -8.91 4.89 -17.26
C MET A 78 -8.39 6.28 -17.68
N GLY A 79 -8.89 7.36 -17.07
CA GLY A 79 -8.47 8.72 -17.39
C GLY A 79 -7.15 9.15 -16.73
N ILE A 80 -6.61 8.35 -15.81
CA ILE A 80 -5.50 8.75 -14.93
C ILE A 80 -4.24 9.19 -15.68
N ASN A 81 -3.98 8.61 -16.86
CA ASN A 81 -2.81 8.92 -17.68
C ASN A 81 -3.12 9.81 -18.91
N ILE A 82 -4.31 10.45 -18.95
CA ILE A 82 -4.79 11.14 -20.14
C ILE A 82 -5.12 12.61 -19.83
N PRO A 83 -4.33 13.58 -20.31
CA PRO A 83 -4.46 14.99 -19.95
C PRO A 83 -5.87 15.61 -20.16
N ILE A 84 -6.63 15.17 -21.17
CA ILE A 84 -7.98 15.69 -21.46
C ILE A 84 -9.00 15.41 -20.35
N PHE A 85 -8.66 14.51 -19.40
CA PHE A 85 -9.49 14.16 -18.27
C PHE A 85 -9.17 14.93 -16.98
N LYS A 86 -8.26 15.91 -17.01
CA LYS A 86 -7.90 16.72 -15.82
C LYS A 86 -9.11 17.23 -15.02
N ASP A 87 -10.16 17.67 -15.72
CA ASP A 87 -11.37 18.23 -15.09
C ASP A 87 -12.56 17.23 -15.12
N ALA A 88 -12.28 15.95 -15.31
CA ALA A 88 -13.31 14.90 -15.24
C ALA A 88 -13.62 14.53 -13.78
N PRO A 89 -14.84 14.07 -13.47
CA PRO A 89 -15.15 13.56 -12.14
C PRO A 89 -14.41 12.25 -11.86
N GLU A 90 -14.21 11.94 -10.58
CA GLU A 90 -13.77 10.62 -10.14
C GLU A 90 -14.75 9.52 -10.63
N PRO A 91 -14.26 8.34 -11.03
CA PRO A 91 -12.87 7.88 -11.01
C PRO A 91 -12.06 8.21 -12.28
N PHE A 92 -12.59 9.05 -13.18
CA PHE A 92 -12.01 9.29 -14.50
C PHE A 92 -11.05 10.45 -14.57
N THR A 93 -10.80 11.15 -13.47
CA THR A 93 -9.89 12.30 -13.46
C THR A 93 -8.47 11.89 -13.83
N ALA A 94 -7.72 12.84 -14.40
CA ALA A 94 -6.31 12.64 -14.70
C ALA A 94 -5.44 12.78 -13.44
N HIS A 95 -4.26 12.16 -13.43
CA HIS A 95 -3.34 12.25 -12.31
C HIS A 95 -2.94 13.73 -12.04
N PRO A 96 -2.92 14.19 -10.78
CA PRO A 96 -2.63 15.59 -10.47
C PRO A 96 -1.22 16.02 -10.92
N ASP A 97 -0.27 15.08 -10.97
CA ASP A 97 1.13 15.33 -11.32
C ASP A 97 1.57 14.69 -12.65
N LEU A 98 0.71 14.69 -13.68
CA LEU A 98 1.08 14.14 -15.01
C LEU A 98 2.38 14.73 -15.59
N SER A 99 2.67 16.00 -15.30
CA SER A 99 3.85 16.73 -15.80
C SER A 99 5.04 16.72 -14.86
N GLY A 100 4.91 16.23 -13.62
CA GLY A 100 5.99 16.24 -12.65
C GLY A 100 6.77 14.93 -12.62
N PHE A 101 6.78 14.25 -11.47
CA PHE A 101 7.64 13.07 -11.27
C PHE A 101 7.19 11.85 -12.07
N MET A 102 5.99 11.89 -12.64
CA MET A 102 5.45 10.84 -13.50
C MET A 102 6.28 10.58 -14.75
N HIS A 103 7.05 11.56 -15.24
CA HIS A 103 8.03 11.33 -16.31
C HIS A 103 9.11 10.31 -15.88
N LYS A 104 9.50 10.31 -14.61
CA LYS A 104 10.45 9.34 -14.03
C LYS A 104 9.78 8.07 -13.51
N HIS A 105 8.46 8.11 -13.30
CA HIS A 105 7.67 7.01 -12.74
C HIS A 105 6.51 6.58 -13.67
N PRO A 106 6.74 6.27 -14.96
CA PRO A 106 5.63 6.02 -15.89
C PRO A 106 4.72 4.88 -15.43
N PHE A 107 3.40 5.08 -15.53
CA PHE A 107 2.38 4.13 -15.05
C PHE A 107 2.55 2.73 -15.65
N GLY A 108 2.88 2.60 -16.94
CA GLY A 108 3.08 1.29 -17.57
C GLY A 108 4.29 0.50 -17.05
N LYS A 109 5.20 1.14 -16.31
CA LYS A 109 6.36 0.49 -15.66
C LYS A 109 6.08 0.18 -14.19
N PHE A 110 5.50 1.13 -13.46
CA PHE A 110 5.34 0.99 -12.01
C PHE A 110 3.95 0.48 -11.59
N GLY A 111 2.90 0.82 -12.34
CA GLY A 111 1.52 0.67 -11.88
C GLY A 111 1.14 1.69 -10.80
N CYS A 112 -0.13 1.74 -10.42
CA CYS A 112 -0.63 2.59 -9.36
C CYS A 112 -0.34 1.99 -7.97
N THR A 113 -0.45 0.66 -7.82
CA THR A 113 -0.29 -0.02 -6.53
C THR A 113 1.09 0.14 -5.90
N VAL A 114 2.14 0.45 -6.65
CA VAL A 114 3.47 0.70 -6.06
C VAL A 114 3.45 1.93 -5.16
N CYS A 115 2.74 2.98 -5.57
CA CYS A 115 2.63 4.24 -4.83
C CYS A 115 1.40 4.24 -3.91
N HIS A 116 0.28 3.75 -4.43
CA HIS A 116 -1.02 3.81 -3.77
C HIS A 116 -1.39 2.55 -3.01
N ASP A 117 -0.60 1.47 -3.02
CA ASP A 117 -0.96 0.19 -2.41
C ASP A 117 -2.36 -0.32 -2.83
N GLY A 118 -3.09 -1.03 -1.97
CA GLY A 118 -4.35 -1.68 -2.34
C GLY A 118 -4.18 -3.04 -3.03
N ASN A 119 -5.30 -3.67 -3.38
CA ASN A 119 -5.29 -4.95 -4.08
C ASN A 119 -5.34 -4.77 -5.60
N GLY A 120 -4.16 -4.83 -6.23
CA GLY A 120 -4.01 -4.64 -7.66
C GLY A 120 -4.56 -5.77 -8.54
N LEU A 121 -4.98 -6.91 -8.00
CA LEU A 121 -5.63 -7.97 -8.76
C LEU A 121 -7.16 -7.83 -8.78
N ALA A 122 -7.71 -7.01 -7.90
CA ALA A 122 -9.14 -6.84 -7.78
C ALA A 122 -9.76 -6.17 -9.01
N THR A 123 -10.99 -6.55 -9.31
CA THR A 123 -11.82 -6.00 -10.40
C THR A 123 -13.15 -5.45 -9.89
N THR A 124 -13.28 -5.28 -8.58
CA THR A 124 -14.42 -4.67 -7.92
C THR A 124 -13.94 -3.61 -6.93
N VAL A 125 -14.75 -2.57 -6.71
CA VAL A 125 -14.41 -1.48 -5.78
C VAL A 125 -14.15 -2.02 -4.37
N GLN A 126 -15.03 -2.88 -3.87
CA GLN A 126 -14.89 -3.45 -2.53
C GLN A 126 -13.61 -4.29 -2.39
N SER A 127 -13.26 -5.10 -3.40
CA SER A 127 -12.04 -5.91 -3.31
C SER A 127 -10.77 -5.12 -3.59
N ALA A 128 -10.84 -3.98 -4.28
CA ALA A 128 -9.68 -3.13 -4.56
C ALA A 128 -9.36 -2.17 -3.41
N HIS A 129 -10.41 -1.57 -2.82
CA HIS A 129 -10.31 -0.49 -1.83
C HIS A 129 -10.79 -0.86 -0.43
N GLY A 130 -11.45 -2.01 -0.28
CA GLY A 130 -12.16 -2.36 0.96
C GLY A 130 -11.22 -2.82 2.06
N PHE A 131 -11.35 -2.15 3.20
CA PHE A 131 -10.87 -2.60 4.48
C PHE A 131 -11.53 -3.96 4.84
N ASN A 132 -10.78 -4.90 5.44
CA ASN A 132 -11.18 -6.30 5.71
C ASN A 132 -11.42 -7.23 4.51
N VAL A 133 -11.29 -6.75 3.27
CA VAL A 133 -11.22 -7.63 2.07
C VAL A 133 -9.79 -7.71 1.56
N THR A 134 -9.07 -6.60 1.64
CA THR A 134 -7.65 -6.50 1.34
C THR A 134 -6.86 -6.57 2.63
N LEU A 135 -6.55 -7.80 3.04
CA LEU A 135 -5.81 -8.08 4.27
C LEU A 135 -4.31 -7.77 4.14
N ASP A 136 -3.84 -7.43 2.94
CA ASP A 136 -2.46 -7.05 2.65
C ASP A 136 -2.22 -5.56 2.95
N TYR A 137 -2.57 -4.65 2.05
CA TYR A 137 -2.32 -3.22 2.21
C TYR A 137 -3.52 -2.40 1.77
N GLN A 138 -3.98 -1.45 2.61
CA GLN A 138 -4.99 -0.49 2.18
C GLN A 138 -4.45 0.49 1.15
N PRO A 139 -5.31 0.98 0.23
CA PRO A 139 -4.85 2.00 -0.68
C PRO A 139 -4.58 3.33 0.05
N LYS A 140 -3.43 3.93 -0.26
CA LYS A 140 -2.95 5.23 0.19
C LYS A 140 -3.49 6.31 -0.73
N PHE A 141 -4.19 7.28 -0.14
CA PHE A 141 -4.76 8.42 -0.85
C PHE A 141 -4.24 9.72 -0.26
N GLY A 142 -4.18 10.77 -1.10
CA GLY A 142 -3.74 12.10 -0.68
C GLY A 142 -2.36 12.07 -0.01
N PRO A 143 -2.20 12.68 1.18
CA PRO A 143 -0.92 12.78 1.89
C PRO A 143 -0.20 11.44 2.08
N PHE A 144 -0.96 10.37 2.35
CA PHE A 144 -0.41 9.07 2.68
C PHE A 144 0.29 8.40 1.50
N ALA A 145 0.04 8.84 0.26
CA ALA A 145 0.76 8.33 -0.91
C ALA A 145 2.27 8.64 -0.84
N GLU A 146 2.68 9.71 -0.14
CA GLU A 146 4.10 10.02 0.07
C GLU A 146 4.83 8.93 0.86
N ALA A 147 4.14 8.15 1.69
CA ALA A 147 4.72 7.04 2.43
C ALA A 147 5.40 6.01 1.50
N SER A 148 4.95 5.90 0.25
CA SER A 148 5.55 4.99 -0.73
C SER A 148 6.84 5.53 -1.35
N CYS A 149 7.12 6.84 -1.25
CA CYS A 149 8.35 7.42 -1.78
C CYS A 149 9.58 6.84 -1.08
N THR A 150 9.53 6.67 0.25
CA THR A 150 10.64 6.14 1.05
C THR A 150 10.94 4.66 0.81
N LYS A 151 10.07 3.92 0.11
CA LYS A 151 10.34 2.53 -0.33
C LYS A 151 11.59 2.49 -1.21
N CYS A 152 11.69 3.40 -2.18
CA CYS A 152 12.85 3.49 -3.09
C CYS A 152 13.78 4.65 -2.72
N HIS A 153 13.22 5.82 -2.37
CA HIS A 153 13.98 7.01 -2.04
C HIS A 153 14.40 7.03 -0.56
N THR A 154 15.31 6.14 -0.20
CA THR A 154 15.87 6.03 1.16
C THR A 154 16.66 7.28 1.56
N ASP A 155 17.11 8.09 0.60
CA ASP A 155 17.72 9.40 0.85
C ASP A 155 16.77 10.38 1.54
N LEU A 156 15.44 10.18 1.44
CA LEU A 156 14.45 11.01 2.11
C LEU A 156 14.49 10.90 3.64
N TYR A 157 15.08 9.82 4.18
CA TYR A 157 15.33 9.72 5.61
C TYR A 157 16.42 10.69 6.09
N ASN A 158 17.26 11.22 5.20
CA ASN A 158 18.28 12.17 5.62
C ASN A 158 17.66 13.53 5.99
N ALA A 159 18.08 14.10 7.13
CA ALA A 159 17.56 15.37 7.63
C ALA A 159 17.72 16.54 6.63
N GLY A 160 18.76 16.50 5.79
CA GLY A 160 19.05 17.53 4.78
C GLY A 160 18.28 17.37 3.45
N VAL A 161 17.58 16.25 3.22
CA VAL A 161 16.96 15.96 1.92
C VAL A 161 15.46 16.23 2.00
N ASN A 162 15.01 17.42 1.62
CA ASN A 162 13.60 17.84 1.75
C ASN A 162 13.04 18.35 0.42
N PRO A 163 12.73 17.46 -0.54
CA PRO A 163 12.23 17.90 -1.83
C PRO A 163 10.81 18.48 -1.68
N PRO A 164 10.44 19.50 -2.49
CA PRO A 164 9.16 20.19 -2.36
C PRO A 164 7.94 19.30 -2.67
N MET A 165 8.16 18.19 -3.37
CA MET A 165 7.14 17.21 -3.74
C MET A 165 6.73 16.25 -2.61
N THR A 166 7.42 16.29 -1.45
CA THR A 166 7.09 15.46 -0.27
C THR A 166 6.85 16.33 0.98
N PRO A 167 5.91 17.29 0.94
CA PRO A 167 5.66 18.19 2.06
C PRO A 167 5.35 17.47 3.37
N TYR A 168 4.60 16.36 3.35
CA TYR A 168 4.24 15.64 4.57
C TYR A 168 5.43 14.88 5.16
N LEU A 169 6.26 14.23 4.34
CA LEU A 169 7.51 13.64 4.84
C LEU A 169 8.46 14.69 5.42
N ASN A 170 8.55 15.87 4.80
CA ASN A 170 9.39 16.96 5.31
C ASN A 170 8.87 17.49 6.65
N LEU A 171 7.56 17.67 6.77
CA LEU A 171 6.92 18.08 8.03
C LEU A 171 7.09 17.01 9.12
N ALA A 172 7.01 15.74 8.76
CA ALA A 172 7.18 14.63 9.70
C ALA A 172 8.58 14.66 10.32
N LYS A 173 9.64 14.78 9.50
CA LYS A 173 11.03 14.89 10.00
C LYS A 173 11.21 16.06 10.97
N LYS A 174 10.65 17.21 10.63
CA LYS A 174 10.68 18.38 11.53
C LYS A 174 9.97 18.07 12.84
N THR A 175 8.78 17.47 12.78
CA THR A 175 7.97 17.12 13.95
C THR A 175 8.67 16.09 14.83
N ILE A 176 9.27 15.04 14.25
CA ILE A 176 10.02 13.99 14.97
C ILE A 176 11.14 14.61 15.83
N ASN A 177 11.92 15.51 15.24
CA ASN A 177 13.00 16.19 15.93
C ASN A 177 12.48 17.15 17.01
N GLN A 178 11.44 17.94 16.70
CA GLN A 178 10.87 18.92 17.63
C GLN A 178 10.18 18.28 18.84
N LYS A 179 9.50 17.15 18.63
CA LYS A 179 8.77 16.42 19.68
C LYS A 179 9.63 15.37 20.38
N GLY A 180 10.85 15.13 19.91
CA GLY A 180 11.80 14.21 20.55
C GLY A 180 11.37 12.74 20.46
N CYS A 181 10.71 12.33 19.37
CA CYS A 181 10.19 10.96 19.23
C CYS A 181 11.30 9.90 19.34
N GLY A 182 12.52 10.23 18.91
CA GLY A 182 13.70 9.37 18.98
C GLY A 182 14.24 9.09 20.38
N SER A 183 13.77 9.83 21.40
CA SER A 183 14.13 9.55 22.80
C SER A 183 13.48 8.25 23.31
N CYS A 184 12.32 7.88 22.74
CA CYS A 184 11.58 6.68 23.15
C CYS A 184 11.58 5.60 22.07
N HIS A 185 11.33 5.97 20.81
CA HIS A 185 11.24 5.03 19.69
C HIS A 185 12.57 4.89 18.95
N SER A 186 12.90 3.67 18.53
CA SER A 186 13.93 3.43 17.52
C SER A 186 13.36 3.58 16.11
N MET A 187 14.19 4.16 15.22
CA MET A 187 13.96 4.30 13.78
C MET A 187 15.35 4.26 13.13
N VAL A 188 15.81 3.06 12.74
CA VAL A 188 17.20 2.87 12.28
C VAL A 188 17.50 3.64 11.00
N GLN A 189 16.51 3.79 10.12
CA GLN A 189 16.64 4.57 8.88
C GLN A 189 16.87 6.06 9.15
N PHE A 190 16.43 6.54 10.31
CA PHE A 190 16.61 7.92 10.77
C PHE A 190 17.71 8.06 11.84
N ASN A 191 18.51 7.01 12.05
CA ASN A 191 19.55 6.93 13.08
C ASN A 191 19.06 7.26 14.51
N LEU A 192 17.84 6.85 14.83
CA LEU A 192 17.27 6.99 16.18
C LEU A 192 17.25 5.63 16.87
N HIS A 193 17.68 5.60 18.13
CA HIS A 193 17.92 4.37 18.91
C HIS A 193 17.21 4.40 20.26
N GLY A 194 16.01 5.00 20.32
CA GLY A 194 15.19 4.97 21.53
C GLY A 194 14.84 3.53 21.94
N VAL A 195 14.81 3.28 23.26
CA VAL A 195 14.62 1.93 23.83
C VAL A 195 13.40 1.80 24.74
N LEU A 196 12.69 2.91 24.99
CA LEU A 196 11.56 2.94 25.92
C LEU A 196 10.23 2.53 25.26
N ALA A 197 10.14 2.64 23.95
CA ALA A 197 8.94 2.36 23.16
C ALA A 197 9.26 1.42 21.98
N PRO A 198 8.23 0.86 21.31
CA PRO A 198 8.45 -0.11 20.23
C PRO A 198 9.31 0.43 19.09
N ASP A 199 10.04 -0.48 18.43
CA ASP A 199 10.78 -0.19 17.21
C ASP A 199 9.83 0.09 16.04
N LEU A 200 9.98 1.27 15.43
CA LEU A 200 9.16 1.71 14.29
C LEU A 200 9.81 1.41 12.94
N SER A 201 11.05 0.91 12.91
CA SER A 201 11.84 0.74 11.69
C SER A 201 11.16 -0.10 10.61
N GLY A 202 10.32 -1.07 10.99
CA GLY A 202 9.57 -1.91 10.04
C GLY A 202 8.06 -1.72 10.08
N PHE A 203 7.57 -0.60 10.62
CA PHE A 203 6.14 -0.38 10.85
C PHE A 203 5.33 -0.55 9.55
N GLY A 204 5.68 0.19 8.50
CA GLY A 204 4.99 0.17 7.21
C GLY A 204 5.20 -1.09 6.36
N SER A 205 5.97 -2.07 6.83
CA SER A 205 6.09 -3.38 6.17
C SER A 205 4.99 -4.35 6.55
N ARG A 206 4.21 -4.06 7.59
CA ARG A 206 3.17 -4.94 8.08
C ARG A 206 1.98 -4.94 7.14
N THR A 207 1.38 -6.12 6.98
CA THR A 207 0.06 -6.23 6.34
C THR A 207 -1.03 -5.79 7.30
N GLU A 208 -2.17 -5.32 6.79
CA GLU A 208 -3.35 -4.97 7.59
C GLU A 208 -3.78 -6.11 8.52
N LEU A 209 -3.75 -7.37 8.06
CA LEU A 209 -4.05 -8.52 8.92
C LEU A 209 -3.02 -8.70 10.05
N GLY A 210 -1.74 -8.63 9.70
CA GLY A 210 -0.66 -8.70 10.67
C GLY A 210 -0.76 -7.60 11.73
N PHE A 211 -1.15 -6.39 11.32
CA PHE A 211 -1.38 -5.28 12.23
C PHE A 211 -2.64 -5.49 13.09
N TYR A 212 -3.75 -5.91 12.49
CA TYR A 212 -5.01 -6.21 13.16
C TYR A 212 -4.88 -7.26 14.26
N ASN A 213 -4.08 -8.31 14.02
CA ASN A 213 -3.91 -9.41 14.96
C ASN A 213 -3.18 -9.03 16.26
N VAL A 214 -2.51 -7.89 16.32
CA VAL A 214 -1.70 -7.48 17.48
C VAL A 214 -2.09 -6.12 18.07
N HIS A 215 -3.12 -5.46 17.53
CA HIS A 215 -3.61 -4.18 18.02
C HIS A 215 -5.11 -4.20 18.31
N LEU A 216 -5.53 -3.40 19.30
CA LEU A 216 -6.94 -3.22 19.61
C LEU A 216 -7.55 -2.18 18.68
N PHE A 217 -8.62 -2.56 17.99
CA PHE A 217 -9.36 -1.69 17.08
C PHE A 217 -10.69 -1.17 17.64
N GLU A 218 -11.14 -1.68 18.79
CA GLU A 218 -12.40 -1.27 19.44
C GLU A 218 -12.48 0.24 19.71
N TYR A 219 -11.33 0.89 19.87
CA TYR A 219 -11.23 2.32 20.14
C TYR A 219 -10.98 3.15 18.88
N VAL A 220 -10.88 2.56 17.70
CA VAL A 220 -10.67 3.31 16.45
C VAL A 220 -12.03 3.70 15.87
N ASN A 221 -12.22 4.97 15.49
CA ASN A 221 -13.46 5.37 14.84
C ASN A 221 -13.43 5.04 13.35
N GLY A 222 -14.61 4.77 12.78
CA GLY A 222 -14.76 4.61 11.34
C GLY A 222 -14.11 3.34 10.81
N ILE A 223 -13.09 3.50 9.96
CA ILE A 223 -12.45 2.37 9.25
C ILE A 223 -11.33 1.82 10.12
N HIS A 224 -11.37 0.53 10.43
CA HIS A 224 -10.41 -0.14 11.32
C HIS A 224 -9.05 -0.46 10.67
N SER A 225 -8.43 0.47 9.92
CA SER A 225 -7.14 0.24 9.25
C SER A 225 -5.92 0.64 10.07
N GLU A 226 -4.75 0.10 9.73
CA GLU A 226 -3.44 0.52 10.29
C GLU A 226 -3.29 2.05 10.24
N ARG A 227 -3.62 2.67 9.11
CA ARG A 227 -3.56 4.12 8.93
C ARG A 227 -4.41 4.87 9.95
N GLU A 228 -5.68 4.50 10.08
CA GLU A 228 -6.60 5.19 11.00
C GLU A 228 -6.24 4.94 12.46
N TRP A 229 -5.83 3.71 12.77
CA TRP A 229 -5.32 3.36 14.10
C TRP A 229 -4.16 4.26 14.49
N GLU A 230 -3.18 4.41 13.60
CA GLU A 230 -1.98 5.19 13.86
C GLU A 230 -2.28 6.69 13.94
N TRP A 231 -3.12 7.20 13.05
CA TRP A 231 -3.55 8.60 13.08
C TRP A 231 -4.26 8.93 14.41
N GLU A 232 -5.20 8.08 14.82
CA GLU A 232 -5.92 8.25 16.08
C GLU A 232 -5.03 8.02 17.30
N HIS A 233 -4.05 7.11 17.21
CA HIS A 233 -3.06 6.85 18.25
C HIS A 233 -2.21 8.09 18.51
N PHE A 234 -1.71 8.76 17.46
CA PHE A 234 -0.99 10.03 17.61
C PHE A 234 -1.84 11.14 18.27
N LYS A 235 -3.16 11.19 18.00
CA LYS A 235 -4.06 12.18 18.61
C LYS A 235 -4.38 11.88 20.07
N ASN A 236 -4.56 10.61 20.42
CA ASN A 236 -4.87 10.18 21.78
C ASN A 236 -4.33 8.77 22.08
N PRO A 237 -3.04 8.66 22.46
CA PRO A 237 -2.38 7.36 22.61
C PRO A 237 -3.06 6.48 23.67
N ARG A 238 -3.45 7.07 24.82
CA ARG A 238 -4.07 6.32 25.91
C ARG A 238 -5.47 5.79 25.59
N ARG A 239 -6.20 6.45 24.69
CA ARG A 239 -7.50 5.93 24.24
C ARG A 239 -7.31 4.72 23.33
N ILE A 240 -6.35 4.79 22.39
CA ILE A 240 -6.11 3.71 21.43
C ILE A 240 -5.36 2.54 22.05
N SER A 241 -4.45 2.81 22.99
CA SER A 241 -3.68 1.82 23.74
C SER A 241 -3.89 1.99 25.25
N PRO A 242 -5.09 1.67 25.78
CA PRO A 242 -5.42 1.82 27.20
C PRO A 242 -4.79 0.72 28.09
N GLY A 243 -4.07 -0.23 27.49
CA GLY A 243 -3.58 -1.42 28.17
C GLY A 243 -4.66 -2.50 28.27
N VAL A 244 -4.27 -3.69 28.71
CA VAL A 244 -5.17 -4.84 28.87
C VAL A 244 -4.99 -5.40 30.28
N PRO A 245 -5.81 -4.96 31.26
CA PRO A 245 -5.67 -5.38 32.65
C PRO A 245 -5.73 -6.90 32.84
N ALA A 246 -6.58 -7.59 32.06
CA ALA A 246 -6.70 -9.04 32.09
C ALA A 246 -5.38 -9.78 31.79
N PHE A 247 -4.50 -9.17 30.99
CA PHE A 247 -3.16 -9.70 30.66
C PHE A 247 -2.03 -8.95 31.35
N LYS A 248 -2.33 -8.11 32.35
CA LYS A 248 -1.36 -7.26 33.07
C LYS A 248 -0.54 -6.35 32.14
N VAL A 249 -1.11 -5.97 31.01
CA VAL A 249 -0.49 -5.01 30.08
C VAL A 249 -0.88 -3.60 30.53
N PRO A 250 0.07 -2.74 30.95
CA PRO A 250 -0.26 -1.38 31.37
C PRO A 250 -0.69 -0.51 30.17
N PRO A 251 -1.38 0.63 30.42
CA PRO A 251 -1.63 1.63 29.39
C PRO A 251 -0.32 2.16 28.78
N THR A 252 -0.41 2.69 27.55
CA THR A 252 0.75 3.32 26.92
C THR A 252 1.30 4.47 27.75
N ILE A 253 2.64 4.54 27.80
CA ILE A 253 3.38 5.66 28.39
C ILE A 253 3.56 6.83 27.40
N MET A 254 3.18 6.65 26.14
CA MET A 254 3.26 7.70 25.14
C MET A 254 2.38 8.91 25.56
N PRO A 255 2.96 10.10 25.75
CA PRO A 255 2.19 11.27 26.14
C PRO A 255 1.34 11.77 24.97
N ASN A 256 0.30 12.55 25.28
CA ASN A 256 -0.39 13.30 24.25
C ASN A 256 0.47 14.51 23.85
N PHE A 257 0.96 14.52 22.61
CA PHE A 257 1.82 15.59 22.09
C PHE A 257 1.05 16.82 21.58
N HIS A 258 -0.29 16.77 21.65
CA HIS A 258 -1.23 17.80 21.18
C HIS A 258 -0.92 18.22 19.74
N LEU A 259 -0.79 17.23 18.86
CA LEU A 259 -0.45 17.41 17.45
C LEU A 259 -1.64 18.04 16.69
N THR A 260 -1.30 18.92 15.75
CA THR A 260 -2.26 19.39 14.74
C THR A 260 -2.60 18.25 13.78
N ASP A 261 -3.73 18.31 13.10
CA ASP A 261 -4.14 17.26 12.16
C ASP A 261 -3.12 17.10 11.02
N GLU A 262 -2.48 18.20 10.61
CA GLU A 262 -1.40 18.18 9.61
C GLU A 262 -0.16 17.46 10.12
N GLN A 263 0.27 17.73 11.36
CA GLN A 263 1.39 17.03 12.00
C GLN A 263 1.08 15.54 12.20
N THR A 264 -0.13 15.22 12.65
CA THR A 264 -0.59 13.83 12.79
C THR A 264 -0.54 13.11 11.45
N THR A 265 -1.09 13.73 10.39
CA THR A 265 -1.09 13.17 9.04
C THR A 265 0.33 12.95 8.52
N ALA A 266 1.23 13.92 8.75
CA ALA A 266 2.63 13.81 8.39
C ALA A 266 3.34 12.66 9.12
N LEU A 267 3.15 12.54 10.44
CA LEU A 267 3.75 11.46 11.22
C LEU A 267 3.19 10.09 10.83
N THR A 268 1.89 9.96 10.63
CA THR A 268 1.27 8.72 10.12
C THR A 268 1.84 8.36 8.75
N THR A 269 1.96 9.33 7.85
CA THR A 269 2.58 9.13 6.52
C THR A 269 4.04 8.64 6.65
N TRP A 270 4.78 9.20 7.61
CA TRP A 270 6.16 8.80 7.86
C TRP A 270 6.28 7.36 8.34
N VAL A 271 5.52 6.96 9.36
CA VAL A 271 5.62 5.59 9.92
C VAL A 271 5.11 4.53 8.95
N LEU A 272 4.06 4.82 8.16
CA LEU A 272 3.64 3.97 7.05
C LEU A 272 4.69 3.85 5.93
N GLY A 273 5.65 4.76 5.90
CA GLY A 273 6.79 4.75 4.99
C GLY A 273 8.04 4.09 5.58
N LEU A 274 8.04 3.67 6.85
CA LEU A 274 9.14 2.93 7.48
C LEU A 274 9.07 1.46 7.09
N VAL A 275 9.66 1.15 5.95
CA VAL A 275 9.65 -0.18 5.35
C VAL A 275 10.98 -0.88 5.62
N ASP A 276 10.88 -2.12 6.07
CA ASP A 276 11.99 -3.05 6.18
C ASP A 276 12.41 -3.58 4.79
N PRO A 277 13.67 -3.36 4.36
CA PRO A 277 14.19 -3.89 3.09
C PRO A 277 14.19 -5.40 2.97
N ALA A 278 14.18 -6.14 4.09
CA ALA A 278 14.09 -7.59 4.07
C ALA A 278 12.69 -8.06 3.64
N VAL A 279 11.67 -7.20 3.78
CA VAL A 279 10.29 -7.49 3.37
C VAL A 279 10.01 -6.98 1.97
N ILE A 280 10.45 -5.76 1.64
CA ILE A 280 10.26 -5.17 0.32
C ILE A 280 11.59 -5.17 -0.44
N THR A 281 11.73 -6.09 -1.39
CA THR A 281 12.91 -6.14 -2.26
C THR A 281 12.82 -5.05 -3.32
N ILE A 282 13.59 -3.98 -3.14
CA ILE A 282 13.78 -2.93 -4.16
C ILE A 282 15.09 -3.17 -4.91
N PRO A 283 15.07 -3.25 -6.24
CA PRO A 283 16.29 -3.38 -7.02
C PRO A 283 17.17 -2.15 -6.85
N GLN A 284 18.48 -2.37 -6.86
CA GLN A 284 19.48 -1.31 -6.78
C GLN A 284 19.30 -0.25 -7.89
N THR A 285 18.80 -0.64 -9.05
CA THR A 285 18.53 0.29 -10.17
C THR A 285 17.40 1.29 -9.89
N TYR A 286 16.55 1.03 -8.89
CA TYR A 286 15.46 1.93 -8.48
C TYR A 286 15.84 2.80 -7.29
N LEU A 287 16.93 2.46 -6.60
CA LEU A 287 17.43 3.28 -5.51
C LEU A 287 18.06 4.54 -6.09
N PRO A 288 17.87 5.69 -5.43
CA PRO A 288 18.55 6.91 -5.81
C PRO A 288 20.06 6.67 -5.72
N VAL A 289 20.74 7.09 -6.77
CA VAL A 289 22.18 7.29 -6.71
C VAL A 289 22.41 8.47 -5.78
N GLU A 290 23.22 8.27 -4.73
CA GLU A 290 23.57 9.27 -3.73
C GLU A 290 23.98 10.55 -4.47
N ARG A 291 23.22 11.64 -4.24
CA ARG A 291 23.36 12.91 -4.98
C ARG A 291 24.77 13.52 -4.90
N SER A 292 25.60 13.03 -3.97
CA SER A 292 26.96 13.46 -3.70
C SER A 292 28.06 12.52 -4.22
N GLN A 293 27.80 11.23 -4.52
CA GLN A 293 28.88 10.24 -4.72
C GLN A 293 28.65 9.23 -5.85
N GLY A 294 27.55 9.28 -6.60
CA GLY A 294 27.39 8.41 -7.77
C GLY A 294 27.17 6.93 -7.45
N ARG A 295 26.90 6.56 -6.18
CA ARG A 295 26.61 5.18 -5.74
C ARG A 295 25.17 5.04 -5.26
N PRO A 296 24.44 3.94 -5.53
CA PRO A 296 23.11 3.70 -4.94
C PRO A 296 23.16 3.81 -3.41
N VAL A 297 22.20 4.50 -2.80
CA VAL A 297 22.08 4.60 -1.34
C VAL A 297 21.72 3.21 -0.79
N PRO A 298 22.56 2.56 0.02
CA PRO A 298 22.24 1.27 0.61
C PRO A 298 20.98 1.39 1.46
N ILE A 299 20.08 0.42 1.38
CA ILE A 299 18.93 0.40 2.28
C ILE A 299 19.47 0.05 3.68
N PRO A 300 19.19 0.84 4.72
CA PRO A 300 19.59 0.50 6.08
C PRO A 300 18.94 -0.83 6.46
N VAL A 301 19.75 -1.89 6.55
CA VAL A 301 19.25 -3.20 6.97
C VAL A 301 19.01 -3.13 8.47
N THR A 302 17.77 -3.39 8.89
CA THR A 302 17.43 -3.66 10.28
C THR A 302 18.28 -4.84 10.74
N LYS A 303 19.33 -4.59 11.52
CA LYS A 303 19.92 -5.65 12.36
C LYS A 303 18.98 -5.90 13.53
N GLY A 304 17.76 -6.33 13.24
CA GLY A 304 16.91 -6.95 14.25
C GLY A 304 17.56 -8.26 14.66
N ASN A 305 17.50 -8.60 15.95
CA ASN A 305 17.76 -9.95 16.43
C ASN A 305 16.81 -10.92 15.72
N ILE A 306 17.17 -11.35 14.51
CA ILE A 306 16.77 -12.64 13.98
C ILE A 306 17.32 -13.63 15.00
N GLY A 307 16.44 -14.15 15.85
CA GLY A 307 16.77 -15.30 16.68
C GLY A 307 17.52 -16.29 15.82
N ALA A 308 18.72 -16.68 16.28
CA ALA A 308 19.68 -17.47 15.54
C ALA A 308 18.98 -18.51 14.66
N ILE A 309 18.95 -18.26 13.34
CA ILE A 309 18.60 -19.29 12.38
C ILE A 309 19.80 -20.25 12.44
N PRO A 310 19.63 -21.52 12.84
CA PRO A 310 20.75 -22.43 12.90
C PRO A 310 21.40 -22.54 11.52
N ASP A 311 22.72 -22.40 11.49
CA ASP A 311 23.65 -22.43 10.34
C ASP A 311 23.52 -23.68 9.43
N SER A 312 22.61 -24.59 9.75
CA SER A 312 22.34 -25.81 9.01
C SER A 312 21.52 -25.63 7.73
N ALA A 313 20.92 -24.45 7.48
CA ALA A 313 20.02 -24.25 6.34
C ALA A 313 20.70 -23.89 5.00
N TYR A 314 22.02 -23.60 4.97
CA TYR A 314 22.72 -23.10 3.77
C TYR A 314 23.89 -23.95 3.28
N LYS A 315 23.89 -25.28 3.51
CA LYS A 315 24.84 -26.19 2.85
C LYS A 315 24.13 -27.29 2.08
N LYS A 316 23.95 -27.03 0.77
CA LYS A 316 24.24 -27.92 -0.39
C LYS A 316 23.23 -27.71 -1.51
N VAL A 317 23.53 -26.80 -2.44
CA VAL A 317 23.30 -27.04 -3.87
C VAL A 317 24.46 -26.40 -4.62
N ALA A 318 25.52 -27.17 -4.86
CA ALA A 318 26.56 -26.80 -5.81
C ALA A 318 26.10 -27.29 -7.19
N PHE A 319 25.81 -26.38 -8.10
CA PHE A 319 25.68 -26.72 -9.52
C PHE A 319 27.08 -26.92 -10.08
N LYS A 320 27.39 -28.15 -10.51
CA LYS A 320 28.53 -28.40 -11.41
C LYS A 320 28.12 -27.94 -12.82
N GLN A 321 29.08 -27.31 -13.48
CA GLN A 321 29.07 -26.90 -14.89
C GLN A 321 28.73 -28.05 -15.82
#